data_AF-A0A256ZNH7-F1
#
_entry.id   AF-A0A256ZNH7-F1
#
_cell.length_a   1.000
_cell.length_b   1.000
_cell.length_c   1.000
_cell.angle_alpha   90.00
_cell.angle_beta   90.00
_cell.angle_gamma   90.00
#
_symmetry.space_group_name_H-M   'P 1'
#
loop_
_entity.id
_entity.type
_entity.pdbx_description
1 polymer ?
#
loop_
_entity_poly.entity_id
_entity_poly.type
_entity_poly.pdbx_seq_one_letter_code
_entity_poly.pdbx_strand_id
1 'polypeptide(L)'
;MREKTTLITFFLLFFCGCLQHVDDSATSTSSTSSTTLPVAQGFELHEWGVLAGCPESDSYFLTGRPKQLYMVRQPVIYIHSENNEPFDLMVVFNEGIPTDTYPSVPIEVSGVLGWYNVQIVDDCGIVRGSKATGFVPLQEIITTLSDVDADCLKVGDVRERFLFYEGELEFMNEIDVDYDLSSLTATLTNNGDYPVYNLILSISIDGMHVFTSPVYVGITDELSPGEKQVVHLSDKRLDGSVLEGDLMSLGFTESEAKSFAHLWADPLFNPTNTPGFVNLVYRLSEEEYGSMISLKVSPNPEKMVRTLYVLVDLSDVRGTPGCSVDADCAPAQCCHPTSCIPKVNAPICDGIGCTMECAPGSMDCGCGHCACINGECGVEWTRENKSYC
;
A
#
# COMPACT_ATOMS: atom_id res chain seq x y z
N MET A 1 11.58 62.90 -10.73
CA MET A 1 10.90 63.43 -9.53
C MET A 1 10.33 62.25 -8.76
N ARG A 2 11.03 61.87 -7.68
CA ARG A 2 10.53 61.77 -6.29
C ARG A 2 9.32 60.83 -6.13
N GLU A 3 9.51 59.61 -5.63
CA GLU A 3 9.84 59.14 -4.26
C GLU A 3 8.60 58.79 -3.43
N LYS A 4 8.74 57.63 -2.74
CA LYS A 4 8.15 57.19 -1.46
C LYS A 4 6.80 56.46 -1.53
N THR A 5 6.72 55.16 -1.28
CA THR A 5 6.99 54.34 -0.05
C THR A 5 5.88 54.50 0.99
N THR A 6 5.14 53.42 1.24
CA THR A 6 4.58 53.11 2.56
C THR A 6 4.63 51.60 2.80
N LEU A 7 5.40 51.25 3.82
CA LEU A 7 5.60 49.94 4.44
C LEU A 7 4.50 49.75 5.49
N ILE A 8 3.88 48.58 5.59
CA ILE A 8 3.00 48.22 6.71
C ILE A 8 3.68 47.12 7.53
N THR A 9 3.88 47.42 8.81
CA THR A 9 4.41 46.57 9.87
C THR A 9 3.27 46.25 10.83
N PHE A 10 3.08 44.99 11.22
CA PHE A 10 2.35 44.57 12.43
C PHE A 10 3.04 43.31 12.96
N PHE A 11 3.90 43.41 13.98
CA PHE A 11 3.65 43.27 15.42
C PHE A 11 3.18 41.86 15.86
N LEU A 12 4.18 41.08 16.31
CA LEU A 12 4.05 39.99 17.28
C LEU A 12 3.66 40.55 18.66
N LEU A 13 2.66 39.97 19.31
CA LEU A 13 2.48 40.03 20.76
C LEU A 13 2.11 38.64 21.29
N PHE A 14 3.03 38.13 22.11
CA PHE A 14 2.82 37.07 23.09
C PHE A 14 1.83 37.54 24.16
N PHE A 15 0.88 36.68 24.54
CA PHE A 15 0.32 36.69 25.90
C PHE A 15 0.18 35.26 26.43
N CYS A 16 0.90 35.02 27.51
CA CYS A 16 0.74 33.96 28.49
C CYS A 16 -0.40 34.38 29.45
N GLY A 17 -1.28 33.47 29.87
CA GLY A 17 -2.30 33.81 30.87
C GLY A 17 -3.34 32.72 31.20
N CYS A 18 -2.98 31.91 32.20
CA CYS A 18 -3.78 31.21 33.22
C CYS A 18 -5.29 30.93 33.03
N LEU A 19 -5.60 29.63 33.18
CA LEU A 19 -6.54 29.02 34.14
C LEU A 19 -7.55 29.98 34.82
N GLN A 20 -8.83 29.81 34.48
CA GLN A 20 -9.92 29.95 35.44
C GLN A 20 -10.97 28.86 35.22
N HIS A 21 -11.19 28.11 36.29
CA HIS A 21 -12.26 27.15 36.52
C HIS A 21 -13.55 27.95 36.71
N VAL A 22 -14.60 27.65 35.93
CA VAL A 22 -15.97 28.05 36.23
C VAL A 22 -16.82 26.80 36.13
N ASP A 23 -17.18 26.26 37.29
CA ASP A 23 -18.32 25.37 37.44
C ASP A 23 -19.58 26.18 37.14
N ASP A 24 -20.35 25.77 36.14
CA ASP A 24 -21.78 26.08 36.07
C ASP A 24 -22.53 24.84 35.57
N SER A 25 -23.06 24.14 36.57
CA SER A 25 -24.12 23.16 36.47
C SER A 25 -25.38 23.79 35.87
N ALA A 26 -25.67 23.47 34.61
CA ALA A 26 -26.99 23.66 34.02
C ALA A 26 -27.39 22.38 33.28
N THR A 27 -28.10 21.51 33.99
CA THR A 27 -28.71 20.28 33.46
C THR A 27 -29.89 20.67 32.57
N SER A 28 -29.64 20.92 31.29
CA SER A 28 -30.70 20.97 30.27
C SER A 28 -30.91 19.58 29.70
N THR A 29 -31.94 18.90 30.18
CA THR A 29 -32.45 17.66 29.60
C THR A 29 -33.12 17.97 28.26
N SER A 30 -32.33 17.99 27.19
CA SER A 30 -32.85 17.92 25.83
C SER A 30 -33.21 16.46 25.52
N SER A 31 -34.48 16.12 25.65
CA SER A 31 -35.02 14.85 25.16
C SER A 31 -35.03 14.87 23.63
N THR A 32 -33.89 14.55 23.02
CA THR A 32 -33.83 14.17 21.61
C THR A 32 -34.57 12.85 21.47
N SER A 33 -35.77 12.90 20.90
CA SER A 33 -36.49 11.73 20.42
C SER A 33 -35.67 11.09 19.30
N SER A 34 -34.75 10.20 19.70
CA SER A 34 -34.12 9.22 18.83
C SER A 34 -35.22 8.49 18.08
N THR A 35 -35.51 8.92 16.86
CA THR A 35 -36.29 8.14 15.92
C THR A 35 -35.40 6.95 15.60
N THR A 36 -35.64 5.82 16.28
CA THR A 36 -34.99 4.56 15.99
C THR A 36 -35.26 4.28 14.53
N LEU A 37 -34.22 4.49 13.71
CA LEU A 37 -34.24 4.05 12.32
C LEU A 37 -34.63 2.57 12.33
N PRO A 38 -35.48 2.13 11.40
CA PRO A 38 -35.87 0.72 11.31
C PRO A 38 -34.62 -0.14 11.36
N VAL A 39 -34.66 -1.14 12.24
CA VAL A 39 -33.60 -2.13 12.46
C VAL A 39 -33.16 -2.69 11.10
N ALA A 40 -31.85 -2.76 10.90
CA ALA A 40 -31.19 -3.29 9.71
C ALA A 40 -31.83 -4.63 9.29
N GLN A 41 -31.97 -4.84 7.99
CA GLN A 41 -32.53 -6.08 7.46
C GLN A 41 -31.46 -7.16 7.42
N GLY A 42 -31.90 -8.41 7.65
CA GLY A 42 -31.16 -9.64 7.90
C GLY A 42 -30.14 -10.10 6.87
N PHE A 43 -29.14 -9.29 6.57
CA PHE A 43 -27.94 -9.73 5.87
C PHE A 43 -26.66 -9.14 6.45
N GLU A 44 -25.59 -9.91 6.34
CA GLU A 44 -24.20 -9.52 6.59
C GLU A 44 -23.47 -9.28 5.27
N LEU A 45 -22.56 -8.32 5.28
CA LEU A 45 -21.66 -8.03 4.16
C LEU A 45 -20.23 -8.25 4.59
N HIS A 46 -19.48 -9.06 3.84
CA HIS A 46 -18.06 -9.29 4.04
C HIS A 46 -17.28 -8.77 2.84
N GLU A 47 -16.28 -7.94 3.05
CA GLU A 47 -15.39 -7.44 2.00
C GLU A 47 -13.93 -7.61 2.38
N TRP A 48 -13.16 -8.29 1.52
CA TRP A 48 -11.70 -8.25 1.60
C TRP A 48 -11.12 -7.74 0.29
N GLY A 49 -9.93 -7.15 0.34
CA GLY A 49 -9.16 -6.75 -0.84
C GLY A 49 -7.67 -6.66 -0.57
N VAL A 50 -6.88 -6.45 -1.63
CA VAL A 50 -5.45 -6.16 -1.52
C VAL A 50 -5.13 -4.88 -2.29
N LEU A 51 -4.45 -3.95 -1.64
CA LEU A 51 -3.80 -2.81 -2.25
C LEU A 51 -2.36 -3.21 -2.57
N ALA A 52 -2.03 -3.28 -3.86
CA ALA A 52 -0.68 -3.65 -4.28
C ALA A 52 0.00 -2.46 -4.96
N GLY A 53 1.23 -2.18 -4.55
CA GLY A 53 2.08 -1.17 -5.18
C GLY A 53 3.56 -1.46 -5.00
N CYS A 54 4.37 -0.87 -5.87
CA CYS A 54 5.82 -0.84 -5.69
C CYS A 54 6.16 0.40 -4.85
N PRO A 55 7.00 0.28 -3.81
CA PRO A 55 7.69 1.44 -3.26
C PRO A 55 8.54 2.07 -4.37
N GLU A 56 8.71 3.38 -4.28
CA GLU A 56 9.40 4.16 -5.30
C GLU A 56 10.74 3.52 -5.68
N SER A 57 10.99 3.45 -6.99
CA SER A 57 12.34 3.66 -7.46
C SER A 57 12.54 5.17 -7.48
N ASP A 58 13.41 5.72 -6.64
CA ASP A 58 13.80 7.14 -6.69
C ASP A 58 14.41 7.57 -8.05
N SER A 59 14.47 6.67 -9.04
CA SER A 59 15.31 6.74 -10.24
C SER A 59 14.68 7.36 -11.50
N TYR A 60 13.45 7.93 -11.48
CA TYR A 60 12.81 8.44 -12.70
C TYR A 60 12.39 9.94 -12.69
N PHE A 61 13.26 10.75 -13.30
CA PHE A 61 13.08 12.01 -14.07
C PHE A 61 12.27 13.24 -13.57
N LEU A 62 13.01 14.36 -13.58
CA LEU A 62 12.59 15.77 -13.75
C LEU A 62 11.83 16.01 -15.08
N THR A 63 10.51 15.91 -15.08
CA THR A 63 9.55 16.82 -15.77
C THR A 63 8.15 16.26 -15.50
N GLY A 64 7.29 17.09 -14.90
CA GLY A 64 6.08 16.66 -14.20
C GLY A 64 5.31 15.47 -14.80
N ARG A 65 5.23 14.38 -14.02
CA ARG A 65 4.27 13.27 -14.10
C ARG A 65 4.23 12.53 -12.75
N PRO A 66 3.16 11.76 -12.50
CA PRO A 66 1.96 12.16 -11.80
C PRO A 66 1.99 11.65 -10.35
N LYS A 67 0.96 11.99 -9.58
CA LYS A 67 0.70 11.39 -8.28
C LYS A 67 0.72 9.84 -8.35
N GLN A 68 1.20 9.20 -7.28
CA GLN A 68 1.39 7.74 -7.16
C GLN A 68 0.07 7.00 -7.42
N LEU A 69 0.09 5.91 -8.21
CA LEU A 69 -1.09 5.06 -8.45
C LEU A 69 -0.84 3.69 -7.85
N TYR A 70 -1.40 3.42 -6.68
CA TYR A 70 -1.57 2.06 -6.17
C TYR A 70 -2.79 1.44 -6.84
N MET A 71 -2.74 0.13 -7.06
CA MET A 71 -3.89 -0.59 -7.61
C MET A 71 -4.63 -1.28 -6.48
N VAL A 72 -5.89 -0.90 -6.32
CA VAL A 72 -6.86 -1.62 -5.51
C VAL A 72 -7.21 -2.88 -6.30
N ARG A 73 -6.67 -4.01 -5.85
CA ARG A 73 -6.72 -5.29 -6.55
C ARG A 73 -7.63 -6.27 -5.84
N GLN A 74 -8.62 -6.72 -6.59
CA GLN A 74 -9.53 -7.77 -6.19
C GLN A 74 -10.21 -7.56 -4.83
N PRO A 75 -10.77 -6.37 -4.50
CA PRO A 75 -11.87 -6.31 -3.57
C PRO A 75 -13.01 -7.25 -3.96
N VAL A 76 -13.32 -8.18 -3.08
CA VAL A 76 -14.41 -9.14 -3.24
C VAL A 76 -15.41 -8.92 -2.11
N ILE A 77 -16.66 -8.76 -2.48
CA ILE A 77 -17.79 -8.56 -1.57
C ILE A 77 -18.66 -9.81 -1.60
N TYR A 78 -18.86 -10.41 -0.43
CA TYR A 78 -19.77 -11.51 -0.18
C TYR A 78 -20.96 -11.03 0.66
N ILE A 79 -22.11 -11.68 0.45
CA ILE A 79 -23.36 -11.38 1.14
C ILE A 79 -23.89 -12.67 1.76
N HIS A 80 -24.34 -12.58 3.01
CA HIS A 80 -25.00 -13.67 3.73
C HIS A 80 -26.33 -13.15 4.27
N SER A 81 -27.46 -13.72 3.86
CA SER A 81 -28.78 -13.24 4.20
C SER A 81 -29.70 -14.36 4.65
N GLU A 82 -30.56 -14.03 5.61
CA GLU A 82 -31.66 -14.89 6.03
C GLU A 82 -32.90 -14.74 5.13
N ASN A 83 -32.93 -13.76 4.23
CA ASN A 83 -34.05 -13.47 3.35
C ASN A 83 -33.59 -13.12 1.93
N ASN A 84 -34.50 -13.20 0.96
CA ASN A 84 -34.19 -12.92 -0.44
C ASN A 84 -34.57 -11.47 -0.83
N GLU A 85 -34.49 -10.52 0.11
CA GLU A 85 -34.79 -9.11 -0.20
C GLU A 85 -33.67 -8.50 -1.05
N PRO A 86 -34.01 -7.73 -2.11
CA PRO A 86 -33.01 -7.11 -2.95
C PRO A 86 -32.36 -5.90 -2.25
N PHE A 87 -31.13 -5.60 -2.64
CA PHE A 87 -30.38 -4.45 -2.12
C PHE A 87 -29.69 -3.66 -3.23
N ASP A 88 -29.35 -2.42 -2.92
CA ASP A 88 -28.47 -1.56 -3.70
C ASP A 88 -27.12 -1.46 -2.99
N LEU A 89 -26.02 -1.55 -3.74
CA LEU A 89 -24.66 -1.36 -3.22
C LEU A 89 -23.89 -0.39 -4.11
N MET A 90 -23.31 0.63 -3.49
CA MET A 90 -22.43 1.60 -4.14
C MET A 90 -21.05 1.58 -3.49
N VAL A 91 -20.02 1.58 -4.34
CA VAL A 91 -18.63 1.78 -3.93
C VAL A 91 -18.22 3.18 -4.38
N VAL A 92 -17.68 3.97 -3.45
CA VAL A 92 -17.23 5.33 -3.70
C VAL A 92 -15.72 5.39 -3.45
N PHE A 93 -14.96 5.62 -4.52
CA PHE A 93 -13.55 5.95 -4.45
C PHE A 93 -13.45 7.44 -4.08
N ASN A 94 -13.12 7.73 -2.83
CA ASN A 94 -12.92 9.11 -2.38
C ASN A 94 -11.64 9.68 -2.97
N GLU A 95 -10.66 8.80 -3.21
CA GLU A 95 -9.43 9.07 -3.93
C GLU A 95 -9.26 8.00 -5.01
N GLY A 96 -8.95 8.42 -6.25
CA GLY A 96 -8.78 7.49 -7.37
C GLY A 96 -10.05 7.21 -8.19
N ILE A 97 -10.00 6.15 -9.00
CA ILE A 97 -11.08 5.76 -9.92
C ILE A 97 -11.20 4.23 -10.01
N PRO A 98 -12.42 3.68 -10.07
CA PRO A 98 -12.59 2.28 -10.39
C PRO A 98 -12.24 2.00 -11.85
N THR A 99 -11.74 0.81 -12.13
CA THR A 99 -11.23 0.39 -13.45
C THR A 99 -11.93 -0.84 -13.99
N ASP A 100 -12.37 -1.76 -13.13
CA ASP A 100 -13.11 -2.96 -13.52
C ASP A 100 -14.16 -3.33 -12.48
N THR A 101 -15.20 -4.05 -12.92
CA THR A 101 -16.27 -4.55 -12.05
C THR A 101 -16.80 -5.89 -12.55
N TYR A 102 -17.21 -6.73 -11.61
CA TYR A 102 -17.92 -7.95 -11.90
C TYR A 102 -19.03 -8.22 -10.87
N PRO A 103 -20.29 -8.48 -11.30
CA PRO A 103 -20.80 -8.33 -12.65
C PRO A 103 -20.61 -6.90 -13.19
N SER A 104 -20.43 -6.77 -14.50
CA SER A 104 -20.03 -5.49 -15.12
C SER A 104 -21.14 -4.45 -14.99
N VAL A 105 -20.83 -3.31 -14.36
CA VAL A 105 -21.71 -2.14 -14.25
C VAL A 105 -21.03 -0.90 -14.86
N PRO A 106 -21.79 0.14 -15.26
CA PRO A 106 -21.20 1.39 -15.70
C PRO A 106 -20.36 2.02 -14.58
N ILE A 107 -19.12 2.38 -14.92
CA ILE A 107 -18.23 3.16 -14.05
C ILE A 107 -18.47 4.64 -14.32
N GLU A 108 -18.87 5.39 -13.30
CA GLU A 108 -19.00 6.84 -13.42
C GLU A 108 -17.63 7.52 -13.29
N VAL A 109 -17.44 8.62 -14.03
CA VAL A 109 -16.22 9.45 -13.94
C VAL A 109 -16.04 10.08 -12.54
N SER A 110 -17.10 10.07 -11.73
CA SER A 110 -17.14 10.57 -10.35
C SER A 110 -16.40 9.67 -9.34
N GLY A 111 -15.85 8.52 -9.75
CA GLY A 111 -15.27 7.54 -8.83
C GLY A 111 -16.33 6.66 -8.16
N VAL A 112 -17.56 6.68 -8.67
CA VAL A 112 -18.68 5.92 -8.13
C VAL A 112 -19.02 4.76 -9.06
N LEU A 113 -19.21 3.58 -8.49
CA LEU A 113 -19.84 2.44 -9.14
C LEU A 113 -20.98 1.92 -8.26
N GLY A 114 -21.99 1.34 -8.89
CA GLY A 114 -23.15 0.84 -8.17
C GLY A 114 -23.79 -0.36 -8.83
N TRP A 115 -24.07 -1.37 -8.00
CA TRP A 115 -24.97 -2.46 -8.34
C TRP A 115 -26.34 -2.16 -7.73
N TYR A 116 -27.33 -1.93 -8.59
CA TYR A 116 -28.69 -1.61 -8.17
C TYR A 116 -29.61 -2.81 -8.32
N ASN A 117 -30.52 -2.99 -7.37
CA ASN A 117 -31.50 -4.07 -7.33
C ASN A 117 -30.83 -5.45 -7.46
N VAL A 118 -29.77 -5.68 -6.69
CA VAL A 118 -29.09 -6.97 -6.57
C VAL A 118 -30.07 -7.94 -5.92
N GLN A 119 -30.41 -9.02 -6.62
CA GLN A 119 -31.35 -10.02 -6.13
C GLN A 119 -30.59 -11.17 -5.48
N ILE A 120 -31.02 -11.60 -4.30
CA ILE A 120 -30.55 -12.84 -3.68
C ILE A 120 -31.43 -13.99 -4.19
N VAL A 121 -30.81 -15.04 -4.72
CA VAL A 121 -31.51 -16.18 -5.37
C VAL A 121 -31.00 -17.52 -4.84
N ASP A 122 -31.84 -18.54 -4.86
CA ASP A 122 -31.51 -19.84 -4.24
C ASP A 122 -30.43 -20.65 -4.99
N ASP A 123 -30.12 -20.31 -6.26
CA ASP A 123 -29.21 -21.10 -7.10
C ASP A 123 -28.34 -20.25 -8.05
N CYS A 124 -27.03 -20.44 -7.89
CA CYS A 124 -26.00 -20.04 -8.84
C CYS A 124 -25.91 -21.11 -9.93
N GLY A 125 -26.95 -21.18 -10.77
CA GLY A 125 -26.89 -21.94 -12.01
C GLY A 125 -25.66 -21.51 -12.80
N ILE A 126 -24.89 -22.46 -13.33
CA ILE A 126 -23.62 -22.20 -14.02
C ILE A 126 -23.86 -21.27 -15.23
N VAL A 127 -23.69 -19.96 -15.06
CA VAL A 127 -23.70 -18.99 -16.15
C VAL A 127 -22.39 -18.21 -16.08
N ARG A 128 -21.33 -18.83 -16.61
CA ARG A 128 -20.00 -18.21 -16.70
C ARG A 128 -19.98 -17.26 -17.89
N GLY A 129 -20.12 -15.96 -17.66
CA GLY A 129 -19.82 -14.93 -18.66
C GLY A 129 -18.32 -14.69 -18.69
N SER A 130 -17.63 -14.98 -19.80
CA SER A 130 -16.20 -14.69 -19.88
C SER A 130 -15.95 -13.23 -20.30
N LYS A 131 -15.16 -12.52 -19.50
CA LYS A 131 -14.37 -11.37 -19.95
C LYS A 131 -12.92 -11.60 -19.56
N ALA A 132 -12.00 -11.23 -20.45
CA ALA A 132 -10.58 -11.24 -20.19
C ALA A 132 -10.15 -9.84 -19.73
N THR A 133 -9.69 -9.74 -18.48
CA THR A 133 -8.97 -8.58 -17.95
C THR A 133 -7.63 -9.05 -17.35
N GLY A 134 -6.65 -8.16 -17.21
CA GLY A 134 -5.23 -8.51 -17.02
C GLY A 134 -4.81 -8.78 -15.56
N PHE A 135 -3.68 -9.48 -15.42
CA PHE A 135 -3.05 -10.10 -14.24
C PHE A 135 -3.97 -11.01 -13.43
N VAL A 136 -3.80 -12.32 -13.68
CA VAL A 136 -4.75 -13.42 -13.43
C VAL A 136 -6.16 -13.07 -13.90
N PRO A 137 -6.49 -13.32 -15.18
CA PRO A 137 -7.84 -13.10 -15.71
C PRO A 137 -8.90 -13.57 -14.73
N LEU A 138 -9.95 -12.77 -14.51
CA LEU A 138 -11.06 -13.15 -13.62
C LEU A 138 -11.50 -14.60 -13.85
N GLN A 139 -11.48 -15.06 -15.10
CA GLN A 139 -11.79 -16.43 -15.50
C GLN A 139 -10.95 -17.53 -14.82
N GLU A 140 -9.72 -17.23 -14.41
CA GLU A 140 -8.80 -18.13 -13.72
C GLU A 140 -9.09 -18.19 -12.21
N ILE A 141 -9.56 -17.08 -11.60
CA ILE A 141 -9.85 -17.01 -10.15
C ILE A 141 -11.33 -17.20 -9.81
N ILE A 142 -12.24 -17.07 -10.77
CA ILE A 142 -13.70 -17.09 -10.53
C ILE A 142 -14.16 -18.36 -9.84
N THR A 143 -13.51 -19.50 -10.11
CA THR A 143 -13.88 -20.76 -9.46
C THR A 143 -13.53 -20.71 -7.97
N THR A 144 -12.41 -20.09 -7.61
CA THR A 144 -11.99 -19.90 -6.21
C THR A 144 -12.90 -18.90 -5.49
N LEU A 145 -13.27 -17.81 -6.17
CA LEU A 145 -14.18 -16.80 -5.60
C LEU A 145 -15.62 -17.30 -5.45
N SER A 146 -16.08 -18.20 -6.32
CA SER A 146 -17.42 -18.79 -6.22
C SER A 146 -17.49 -20.05 -5.35
N ASP A 147 -16.36 -20.58 -4.86
CA ASP A 147 -16.31 -21.75 -3.96
C ASP A 147 -16.36 -21.31 -2.48
N VAL A 148 -17.40 -20.56 -2.14
CA VAL A 148 -17.67 -20.04 -0.79
C VAL A 148 -19.12 -20.27 -0.38
N ASP A 149 -19.42 -20.10 0.90
CA ASP A 149 -20.75 -20.25 1.50
C ASP A 149 -21.64 -19.00 1.41
N ALA A 150 -21.19 -17.94 0.73
CA ALA A 150 -21.97 -16.73 0.47
C ALA A 150 -23.19 -16.96 -0.43
N ASP A 151 -24.23 -16.15 -0.32
CA ASP A 151 -25.45 -16.26 -1.12
C ASP A 151 -25.23 -16.03 -2.61
N CYS A 152 -26.10 -16.63 -3.43
CA CYS A 152 -26.08 -16.37 -4.84
C CYS A 152 -26.75 -15.03 -5.17
N LEU A 153 -26.00 -14.14 -5.80
CA LEU A 153 -26.43 -12.82 -6.23
C LEU A 153 -26.75 -12.84 -7.71
N LYS A 154 -27.84 -12.18 -8.08
CA LYS A 154 -28.20 -11.94 -9.47
C LYS A 154 -28.18 -10.44 -9.77
N VAL A 155 -27.30 -10.07 -10.70
CA VAL A 155 -27.17 -8.72 -11.24
C VAL A 155 -27.43 -8.79 -12.74
N GLY A 156 -28.59 -8.28 -13.18
CA GLY A 156 -29.03 -8.45 -14.57
C GLY A 156 -29.20 -9.94 -14.91
N ASP A 157 -28.42 -10.44 -15.87
CA ASP A 157 -28.42 -11.85 -16.29
C ASP A 157 -27.30 -12.69 -15.66
N VAL A 158 -26.39 -12.07 -14.90
CA VAL A 158 -25.26 -12.75 -14.25
C VAL A 158 -25.67 -13.26 -12.88
N ARG A 159 -25.26 -14.47 -12.52
CA ARG A 159 -25.49 -15.10 -11.22
C ARG A 159 -24.19 -15.59 -10.61
N GLU A 160 -23.78 -15.00 -9.50
CA GLU A 160 -22.48 -15.28 -8.86
C GLU A 160 -22.59 -15.08 -7.35
N ARG A 161 -21.67 -15.69 -6.59
CA ARG A 161 -21.67 -15.56 -5.12
C ARG A 161 -20.99 -14.30 -4.60
N PHE A 162 -20.44 -13.48 -5.50
CA PHE A 162 -19.66 -12.31 -5.13
C PHE A 162 -19.92 -11.13 -6.05
N LEU A 163 -19.66 -9.94 -5.51
CA LEU A 163 -19.40 -8.73 -6.29
C LEU A 163 -17.91 -8.41 -6.22
N PHE A 164 -17.38 -7.81 -7.26
CA PHE A 164 -15.96 -7.55 -7.41
C PHE A 164 -15.76 -6.20 -8.06
N TYR A 165 -14.74 -5.48 -7.61
CA TYR A 165 -14.28 -4.28 -8.28
C TYR A 165 -12.76 -4.18 -8.24
N GLU A 166 -12.19 -3.46 -9.20
CA GLU A 166 -10.81 -2.99 -9.17
C GLU A 166 -10.79 -1.48 -9.33
N GLY A 167 -9.70 -0.86 -8.90
CA GLY A 167 -9.48 0.56 -9.13
C GLY A 167 -8.04 0.97 -8.99
N GLU A 168 -7.77 2.21 -9.38
CA GLU A 168 -6.52 2.91 -9.13
C GLU A 168 -6.78 3.91 -8.00
N LEU A 169 -5.88 3.97 -7.02
CA LEU A 169 -5.99 4.83 -5.86
C LEU A 169 -4.63 5.49 -5.56
N GLU A 170 -4.66 6.74 -5.11
CA GLU A 170 -3.47 7.42 -4.59
C GLU A 170 -3.27 6.95 -3.16
N PHE A 171 -2.27 6.11 -2.92
CA PHE A 171 -1.91 5.67 -1.58
C PHE A 171 -0.41 5.90 -1.41
N MET A 172 0.04 6.13 -0.19
CA MET A 172 1.46 6.27 0.12
C MET A 172 1.74 5.37 1.31
N ASN A 173 2.65 4.41 1.16
CA ASN A 173 3.04 3.56 2.29
C ASN A 173 3.79 4.39 3.33
N GLU A 174 3.26 4.46 4.55
CA GLU A 174 3.86 5.20 5.67
C GLU A 174 4.61 4.29 6.66
N ILE A 175 4.78 3.01 6.31
CA ILE A 175 5.52 2.03 7.13
C ILE A 175 6.96 1.92 6.64
N ASP A 176 7.90 2.37 7.47
CA ASP A 176 9.33 2.22 7.23
C ASP A 176 9.83 0.87 7.76
N VAL A 177 10.74 0.26 6.99
CA VAL A 177 11.38 -1.00 7.35
C VAL A 177 12.90 -0.86 7.29
N ASP A 178 13.55 -1.05 8.44
CA ASP A 178 15.00 -1.30 8.56
C ASP A 178 15.23 -2.77 8.94
N TYR A 179 16.22 -3.47 8.38
CA TYR A 179 16.44 -4.90 8.66
C TYR A 179 17.90 -5.29 8.49
N ASP A 180 18.36 -6.21 9.33
CA ASP A 180 19.72 -6.73 9.33
C ASP A 180 19.64 -8.26 9.42
N LEU A 181 20.04 -8.91 8.32
CA LEU A 181 20.05 -10.37 8.21
C LEU A 181 21.21 -11.01 8.98
N SER A 182 22.23 -10.24 9.38
CA SER A 182 23.32 -10.73 10.23
C SER A 182 22.89 -10.89 11.68
N SER A 183 22.06 -9.96 12.18
CA SER A 183 21.45 -10.03 13.51
C SER A 183 20.08 -10.71 13.53
N LEU A 184 19.51 -11.00 12.35
CA LEU A 184 18.15 -11.53 12.18
C LEU A 184 17.10 -10.67 12.90
N THR A 185 17.17 -9.36 12.67
CA THR A 185 16.22 -8.39 13.23
C THR A 185 15.73 -7.43 12.16
N ALA A 186 14.48 -7.01 12.27
CA ALA A 186 13.95 -5.88 11.53
C ALA A 186 13.36 -4.87 12.51
N THR A 187 13.36 -3.60 12.12
CA THR A 187 12.73 -2.50 12.83
C THR A 187 11.68 -1.89 11.92
N LEU A 188 10.43 -1.93 12.38
CA LEU A 188 9.28 -1.38 11.69
C LEU A 188 8.91 -0.06 12.37
N THR A 189 8.65 0.98 11.59
CA THR A 189 8.19 2.28 12.10
C THR A 189 6.93 2.70 11.36
N ASN A 190 5.86 3.02 12.08
CA ASN A 190 4.65 3.58 11.48
C ASN A 190 4.74 5.11 11.54
N ASN A 191 4.95 5.74 10.40
CA ASN A 191 4.97 7.20 10.30
C ASN A 191 3.60 7.81 9.98
N GLY A 192 2.58 6.96 9.80
CA GLY A 192 1.25 7.39 9.44
C GLY A 192 0.38 7.79 10.62
N ASP A 193 -0.82 8.26 10.28
CA ASP A 193 -1.80 8.77 11.23
C ASP A 193 -2.70 7.67 11.83
N TYR A 194 -2.68 6.46 11.25
CA TYR A 194 -3.55 5.34 11.62
C TYR A 194 -2.76 4.11 12.10
N PRO A 195 -3.31 3.32 13.04
CA PRO A 195 -2.70 2.04 13.39
C PRO A 195 -2.83 1.06 12.21
N VAL A 196 -1.80 0.22 12.04
CA VAL A 196 -1.82 -0.89 11.09
C VAL A 196 -1.72 -2.21 11.83
N TYR A 197 -2.23 -3.29 11.23
CA TYR A 197 -2.37 -4.59 11.86
C TYR A 197 -1.70 -5.71 11.06
N ASN A 198 -1.33 -6.80 11.75
CA ASN A 198 -0.78 -8.03 11.17
C ASN A 198 0.35 -7.75 10.17
N LEU A 199 1.34 -6.99 10.62
CA LEU A 199 2.50 -6.63 9.83
C LEU A 199 3.38 -7.87 9.67
N ILE A 200 3.62 -8.26 8.43
CA ILE A 200 4.42 -9.41 8.04
C ILE A 200 5.49 -8.92 7.08
N LEU A 201 6.75 -9.03 7.49
CA LEU A 201 7.90 -8.80 6.64
C LEU A 201 8.45 -10.15 6.18
N SER A 202 8.47 -10.41 4.87
CA SER A 202 9.00 -11.63 4.26
C SER A 202 10.20 -11.29 3.36
N ILE A 203 11.36 -11.88 3.64
CA ILE A 203 12.63 -11.59 2.95
C ILE A 203 13.22 -12.88 2.37
N SER A 204 13.55 -12.86 1.08
CA SER A 204 14.41 -13.87 0.44
C SER A 204 15.48 -13.17 -0.40
N ILE A 205 16.76 -13.49 -0.17
CA ILE A 205 17.91 -12.76 -0.76
C ILE A 205 18.66 -13.54 -1.85
N ASP A 206 18.30 -14.79 -2.13
CA ASP A 206 19.05 -15.63 -3.06
C ASP A 206 18.16 -16.11 -4.22
N GLY A 207 18.40 -15.55 -5.39
CA GLY A 207 17.52 -15.60 -6.54
C GLY A 207 17.81 -16.68 -7.58
N MET A 208 18.82 -17.53 -7.40
CA MET A 208 19.11 -18.57 -8.41
C MET A 208 18.28 -19.85 -8.24
N HIS A 209 17.81 -20.13 -7.03
CA HIS A 209 17.05 -21.35 -6.73
C HIS A 209 15.84 -21.05 -5.84
N VAL A 210 14.77 -20.54 -6.46
CA VAL A 210 13.50 -20.13 -5.84
C VAL A 210 12.98 -21.13 -4.79
N PHE A 211 13.21 -22.44 -4.99
CA PHE A 211 12.70 -23.47 -4.08
C PHE A 211 13.57 -23.76 -2.86
N THR A 212 14.85 -23.40 -2.85
CA THR A 212 15.80 -23.74 -1.77
C THR A 212 16.26 -22.55 -0.95
N SER A 213 15.97 -21.33 -1.40
CA SER A 213 16.38 -20.14 -0.67
C SER A 213 15.65 -20.04 0.67
N PRO A 214 16.36 -19.65 1.74
CA PRO A 214 15.73 -19.36 3.02
C PRO A 214 14.77 -18.18 2.86
N VAL A 215 13.71 -18.19 3.66
CA VAL A 215 12.73 -17.10 3.75
C VAL A 215 12.70 -16.65 5.20
N TYR A 216 13.12 -15.43 5.43
CA TYR A 216 13.16 -14.81 6.74
C TYR A 216 11.88 -14.01 6.97
N VAL A 217 11.23 -14.28 8.09
CA VAL A 217 9.92 -13.70 8.40
C VAL A 217 9.93 -13.04 9.77
N GLY A 218 9.51 -11.77 9.81
CA GLY A 218 9.20 -11.02 11.02
C GLY A 218 7.71 -10.69 11.05
N ILE A 219 7.06 -10.87 12.20
CA ILE A 219 5.62 -10.62 12.37
C ILE A 219 5.41 -9.76 13.61
N THR A 220 4.50 -8.80 13.52
CA THR A 220 3.89 -8.12 14.68
C THR A 220 2.40 -7.89 14.44
N ASP A 221 1.61 -7.94 15.51
CA ASP A 221 0.15 -7.91 15.44
C ASP A 221 -0.41 -6.50 15.18
N GLU A 222 0.26 -5.47 15.68
CA GLU A 222 -0.18 -4.08 15.59
C GLU A 222 1.03 -3.14 15.64
N LEU A 223 0.93 -2.00 14.95
CA LEU A 223 1.89 -0.90 15.06
C LEU A 223 1.11 0.43 15.09
N SER A 224 1.11 1.09 16.25
CA SER A 224 0.40 2.35 16.46
C SER A 224 1.07 3.53 15.70
N PRO A 225 0.35 4.63 15.45
CA PRO A 225 0.92 5.85 14.87
C PRO A 225 2.17 6.34 15.64
N GLY A 226 3.27 6.56 14.92
CA GLY A 226 4.56 6.97 15.48
C GLY A 226 5.33 5.88 16.25
N GLU A 227 4.79 4.65 16.33
CA GLU A 227 5.44 3.55 17.03
C GLU A 227 6.60 2.98 16.21
N LYS A 228 7.64 2.57 16.93
CA LYS A 228 8.79 1.85 16.39
C LYS A 228 8.97 0.54 17.13
N GLN A 229 8.97 -0.58 16.40
CA GLN A 229 9.06 -1.91 16.96
C GLN A 229 10.17 -2.73 16.31
N VAL A 230 10.96 -3.44 17.12
CA VAL A 230 11.95 -4.40 16.65
C VAL A 230 11.33 -5.79 16.65
N VAL A 231 11.36 -6.47 15.50
CA VAL A 231 10.89 -7.85 15.31
C VAL A 231 12.07 -8.76 15.01
N HIS A 232 12.01 -9.98 15.55
CA HIS A 232 12.99 -11.02 15.22
C HIS A 232 12.61 -11.71 13.92
N LEU A 233 13.60 -11.90 13.05
CA LEU A 233 13.44 -12.64 11.81
C LEU A 233 13.67 -14.12 12.06
N SER A 234 12.70 -14.94 11.68
CA SER A 234 12.78 -16.40 11.77
C SER A 234 12.89 -17.01 10.39
N ASP A 235 13.70 -18.06 10.22
CA ASP A 235 13.72 -18.86 9.00
C ASP A 235 12.48 -19.76 8.99
N LYS A 236 11.38 -19.21 8.50
CA LYS A 236 10.07 -19.86 8.47
C LYS A 236 9.36 -19.45 7.18
N ARG A 237 8.93 -20.42 6.40
CA ARG A 237 7.99 -20.16 5.31
C ARG A 237 6.59 -20.00 5.87
N LEU A 238 5.92 -18.93 5.46
CA LEU A 238 4.49 -18.77 5.70
C LEU A 238 3.71 -19.51 4.63
N ASP A 239 2.58 -20.05 5.03
CA ASP A 239 1.55 -20.60 4.16
C ASP A 239 0.24 -19.84 4.36
N GLY A 240 -0.80 -20.22 3.60
CA GLY A 240 -2.10 -19.58 3.66
C GLY A 240 -2.78 -19.60 5.03
N SER A 241 -2.38 -20.49 5.94
CA SER A 241 -3.04 -20.62 7.26
C SER A 241 -2.93 -19.37 8.12
N VAL A 242 -1.89 -18.55 7.92
CA VAL A 242 -1.72 -17.27 8.61
C VAL A 242 -2.80 -16.28 8.18
N LEU A 243 -3.08 -16.19 6.88
CA LEU A 243 -4.15 -15.33 6.34
C LEU A 243 -5.52 -15.89 6.71
N GLU A 244 -5.72 -17.21 6.61
CA GLU A 244 -6.98 -17.85 6.99
C GLU A 244 -7.35 -17.55 8.44
N GLY A 245 -6.40 -17.74 9.36
CA GLY A 245 -6.61 -17.47 10.79
C GLY A 245 -6.93 -16.00 11.08
N ASP A 246 -6.28 -15.07 10.38
CA ASP A 246 -6.56 -13.63 10.54
C ASP A 246 -7.96 -13.25 10.03
N LEU A 247 -8.32 -13.63 8.80
CA LEU A 247 -9.66 -13.32 8.26
C LEU A 247 -10.77 -13.95 9.14
N MET A 248 -10.60 -15.18 9.59
CA MET A 248 -11.58 -15.80 10.50
C MET A 248 -11.69 -15.04 11.83
N SER A 249 -10.59 -14.48 12.34
CA SER A 249 -10.61 -13.67 13.57
C SER A 249 -11.39 -12.35 13.41
N LEU A 250 -11.47 -11.82 12.18
CA LEU A 250 -12.26 -10.65 11.82
C LEU A 250 -13.76 -10.95 11.62
N GLY A 251 -14.13 -12.23 11.52
CA GLY A 251 -15.51 -12.67 11.35
C GLY A 251 -15.90 -13.07 9.93
N PHE A 252 -14.93 -13.27 9.03
CA PHE A 252 -15.16 -13.96 7.75
C PHE A 252 -15.42 -15.46 7.95
N THR A 253 -16.10 -16.09 7.01
CA THR A 253 -16.31 -17.55 7.04
C THR A 253 -15.02 -18.30 6.69
N GLU A 254 -14.94 -19.57 7.06
CA GLU A 254 -13.77 -20.41 6.74
C GLU A 254 -13.56 -20.52 5.21
N SER A 255 -14.65 -20.58 4.43
CA SER A 255 -14.57 -20.72 2.98
C SER A 255 -14.07 -19.43 2.31
N GLU A 256 -14.51 -18.26 2.79
CA GLU A 256 -14.03 -16.95 2.33
C GLU A 256 -12.55 -16.76 2.66
N ALA A 257 -12.14 -17.12 3.88
CA ALA A 257 -10.77 -17.03 4.35
C ALA A 257 -9.82 -17.91 3.52
N LYS A 258 -10.25 -19.14 3.19
CA LYS A 258 -9.52 -20.04 2.28
C LYS A 258 -9.46 -19.50 0.86
N SER A 259 -10.55 -18.91 0.36
CA SER A 259 -10.60 -18.29 -0.97
C SER A 259 -9.56 -17.17 -1.07
N PHE A 260 -9.51 -16.28 -0.07
CA PHE A 260 -8.48 -15.23 0.02
C PHE A 260 -7.06 -15.80 0.08
N ALA A 261 -6.80 -16.72 1.00
CA ALA A 261 -5.47 -17.30 1.19
C ALA A 261 -4.98 -18.06 -0.06
N HIS A 262 -5.87 -18.76 -0.76
CA HIS A 262 -5.54 -19.46 -2.00
C HIS A 262 -5.06 -18.50 -3.10
N LEU A 263 -5.67 -17.31 -3.18
CA LEU A 263 -5.31 -16.32 -4.20
C LEU A 263 -4.05 -15.53 -3.84
N TRP A 264 -3.86 -15.23 -2.55
CA TRP A 264 -2.90 -14.22 -2.12
C TRP A 264 -1.70 -14.73 -1.33
N ALA A 265 -1.72 -15.93 -0.74
CA ALA A 265 -0.59 -16.41 0.08
C ALA A 265 0.73 -16.47 -0.71
N ASP A 266 0.70 -16.97 -1.95
CA ASP A 266 1.90 -17.05 -2.78
C ASP A 266 2.40 -15.65 -3.21
N PRO A 267 1.57 -14.77 -3.82
CA PRO A 267 1.99 -13.40 -4.13
C PRO A 267 2.52 -12.61 -2.93
N LEU A 268 1.92 -12.79 -1.75
CA LEU A 268 2.29 -12.06 -0.54
C LEU A 268 3.59 -12.59 0.08
N PHE A 269 3.76 -13.91 0.18
CA PHE A 269 4.82 -14.51 0.99
C PHE A 269 5.93 -15.21 0.21
N ASN A 270 5.64 -15.71 -0.99
CA ASN A 270 6.57 -16.53 -1.78
C ASN A 270 6.42 -16.24 -3.29
N PRO A 271 6.61 -15.00 -3.77
CA PRO A 271 6.47 -14.67 -5.18
C PRO A 271 7.44 -15.52 -6.02
N THR A 272 6.88 -16.30 -6.96
CA THR A 272 7.65 -17.30 -7.72
C THR A 272 8.41 -16.72 -8.92
N ASN A 273 8.14 -15.45 -9.24
CA ASN A 273 8.62 -14.76 -10.44
C ASN A 273 9.81 -13.84 -10.19
N THR A 274 10.29 -13.68 -8.96
CA THR A 274 11.39 -12.75 -8.62
C THR A 274 12.59 -13.48 -7.99
N PRO A 275 13.82 -13.26 -8.50
CA PRO A 275 15.04 -13.79 -7.91
C PRO A 275 15.36 -13.04 -6.61
N GLY A 276 14.74 -13.48 -5.51
CA GLY A 276 14.74 -12.77 -4.24
C GLY A 276 13.63 -11.71 -4.17
N PHE A 277 13.14 -11.45 -2.98
CA PHE A 277 12.08 -10.49 -2.71
C PHE A 277 12.16 -9.97 -1.27
N VAL A 278 11.63 -8.76 -1.05
CA VAL A 278 11.35 -8.21 0.26
C VAL A 278 9.92 -7.68 0.24
N ASN A 279 8.98 -8.43 0.80
CA ASN A 279 7.58 -8.02 0.85
C ASN A 279 7.25 -7.57 2.28
N LEU A 280 6.70 -6.36 2.39
CA LEU A 280 5.97 -5.94 3.58
C LEU A 280 4.47 -6.08 3.30
N VAL A 281 3.79 -6.81 4.17
CA VAL A 281 2.35 -7.01 4.13
C VAL A 281 1.76 -6.51 5.44
N TYR A 282 0.66 -5.75 5.40
CA TYR A 282 -0.06 -5.33 6.60
C TYR A 282 -1.52 -5.07 6.26
N ARG A 283 -2.37 -4.94 7.27
CA ARG A 283 -3.79 -4.59 7.14
C ARG A 283 -4.01 -3.16 7.61
N LEU A 284 -4.77 -2.39 6.83
CA LEU A 284 -5.18 -1.03 7.22
C LEU A 284 -6.23 -1.05 8.33
N SER A 285 -6.32 0.05 9.08
CA SER A 285 -7.48 0.26 9.95
C SER A 285 -8.75 0.46 9.12
N GLU A 286 -9.91 0.13 9.71
CA GLU A 286 -11.20 0.36 9.05
C GLU A 286 -11.44 1.86 8.78
N GLU A 287 -10.95 2.74 9.64
CA GLU A 287 -11.06 4.18 9.49
C GLU A 287 -10.28 4.68 8.27
N GLU A 288 -9.02 4.28 8.14
CA GLU A 288 -8.18 4.61 6.98
C GLU A 288 -8.76 4.02 5.69
N TYR A 289 -9.14 2.74 5.70
CA TYR A 289 -9.75 2.10 4.55
C TYR A 289 -11.06 2.81 4.13
N GLY A 290 -11.93 3.12 5.08
CA GLY A 290 -13.18 3.83 4.84
C GLY A 290 -13.01 5.25 4.31
N SER A 291 -11.90 5.92 4.67
CA SER A 291 -11.55 7.25 4.17
C SER A 291 -11.19 7.23 2.69
N MET A 292 -10.60 6.14 2.19
CA MET A 292 -10.22 5.96 0.78
C MET A 292 -11.38 5.40 -0.05
N ILE A 293 -12.04 4.35 0.44
CA ILE A 293 -13.11 3.64 -0.26
C ILE A 293 -14.29 3.42 0.68
N SER A 294 -15.38 4.13 0.40
CA SER A 294 -16.61 4.04 1.18
C SER A 294 -17.63 3.12 0.50
N LEU A 295 -18.24 2.21 1.28
CA LEU A 295 -19.39 1.42 0.85
C LEU A 295 -20.69 2.06 1.34
N LYS A 296 -21.68 2.14 0.45
CA LYS A 296 -23.05 2.55 0.79
C LYS A 296 -24.01 1.48 0.33
N VAL A 297 -24.74 0.90 1.29
CA VAL A 297 -25.65 -0.22 1.04
C VAL A 297 -27.06 0.17 1.49
N SER A 298 -28.06 -0.18 0.68
CA SER A 298 -29.47 0.10 0.98
C SER A 298 -30.32 -1.15 0.68
N PRO A 299 -30.99 -1.75 1.67
CA PRO A 299 -31.02 -1.34 3.08
C PRO A 299 -29.66 -1.54 3.77
N ASN A 300 -29.49 -0.93 4.94
CA ASN A 300 -28.26 -1.12 5.72
C ASN A 300 -28.17 -2.59 6.18
N PRO A 301 -26.99 -3.24 6.04
CA PRO A 301 -26.77 -4.60 6.55
C PRO A 301 -26.77 -4.62 8.08
N GLU A 302 -27.04 -5.78 8.66
CA GLU A 302 -26.93 -5.99 10.12
C GLU A 302 -25.48 -5.91 10.59
N LYS A 303 -24.57 -6.42 9.78
CA LYS A 303 -23.15 -6.48 10.04
C LYS A 303 -22.37 -6.25 8.76
N MET A 304 -21.28 -5.48 8.88
CA MET A 304 -20.35 -5.20 7.80
C MET A 304 -18.95 -5.53 8.32
N VAL A 305 -18.27 -6.46 7.67
CA VAL A 305 -16.88 -6.85 7.97
C VAL A 305 -16.04 -6.45 6.77
N ARG A 306 -15.04 -5.60 6.95
CA ARG A 306 -14.20 -5.10 5.87
C ARG A 306 -12.73 -5.20 6.24
N THR A 307 -11.90 -5.64 5.30
CA THR A 307 -10.44 -5.66 5.47
C THR A 307 -9.75 -5.32 4.16
N LEU A 308 -8.68 -4.53 4.23
CA LEU A 308 -7.82 -4.23 3.10
C LEU A 308 -6.37 -4.51 3.52
N TYR A 309 -5.74 -5.48 2.86
CA TYR A 309 -4.31 -5.72 3.02
C TYR A 309 -3.53 -4.82 2.07
N VAL A 310 -2.35 -4.40 2.48
CA VAL A 310 -1.38 -3.70 1.63
C VAL A 310 -0.21 -4.64 1.38
N LEU A 311 0.20 -4.75 0.12
CA LEU A 311 1.45 -5.39 -0.30
C LEU A 311 2.40 -4.31 -0.82
N VAL A 312 3.55 -4.20 -0.16
CA VAL A 312 4.65 -3.32 -0.55
C VAL A 312 5.87 -4.15 -0.91
N ASP A 313 6.30 -4.08 -2.17
CA ASP A 313 7.50 -4.75 -2.68
C ASP A 313 8.78 -3.95 -2.40
N LEU A 314 9.35 -4.08 -1.21
CA LEU A 314 10.58 -3.40 -0.78
C LEU A 314 11.86 -3.89 -1.48
N SER A 315 11.76 -4.77 -2.49
CA SER A 315 12.94 -5.30 -3.19
C SER A 315 13.76 -4.23 -3.90
N ASP A 316 13.12 -3.11 -4.32
CA ASP A 316 13.81 -1.97 -4.93
C ASP A 316 14.43 -1.00 -3.90
N VAL A 317 13.92 -1.00 -2.66
CA VAL A 317 14.34 -0.08 -1.58
C VAL A 317 15.72 -0.47 -1.00
N ARG A 318 16.18 -1.69 -1.26
CA ARG A 318 17.33 -2.31 -0.57
C ARG A 318 18.42 -2.84 -1.49
N GLY A 319 18.35 -2.57 -2.78
CA GLY A 319 19.59 -2.18 -3.43
C GLY A 319 19.91 -0.78 -2.92
N THR A 320 21.06 -0.54 -2.28
CA THR A 320 21.74 0.75 -2.53
C THR A 320 21.59 1.00 -4.02
N PRO A 321 20.81 1.99 -4.52
CA PRO A 321 20.20 1.90 -5.84
C PRO A 321 21.24 1.40 -6.83
N GLY A 322 21.11 0.12 -7.16
CA GLY A 322 22.22 -0.61 -7.74
C GLY A 322 22.47 0.04 -9.08
N CYS A 323 23.72 0.09 -9.51
CA CYS A 323 23.99 0.48 -10.87
C CYS A 323 23.92 -0.77 -11.76
N SER A 324 23.44 -0.59 -12.97
CA SER A 324 23.56 -1.57 -14.05
C SER A 324 24.66 -1.17 -15.03
N VAL A 325 24.89 0.15 -15.14
CA VAL A 325 25.90 0.78 -15.99
C VAL A 325 26.49 2.00 -15.29
N ASP A 326 27.68 2.44 -15.70
CA ASP A 326 28.36 3.61 -15.11
C ASP A 326 27.51 4.88 -15.11
N ALA A 327 26.59 5.02 -16.08
CA ALA A 327 25.68 6.16 -16.22
C ALA A 327 24.65 6.26 -15.08
N ASP A 328 24.47 5.19 -14.31
CA ASP A 328 23.60 5.14 -13.14
C ASP A 328 24.29 5.72 -11.89
N CYS A 329 25.58 6.06 -11.99
CA CYS A 329 26.37 6.58 -10.89
C CYS A 329 26.72 8.06 -11.09
N ALA A 330 26.81 8.77 -9.96
CA ALA A 330 27.19 10.18 -9.92
C ALA A 330 28.11 10.47 -8.72
N PRO A 331 28.87 11.57 -8.77
CA PRO A 331 29.67 12.01 -7.63
C PRO A 331 28.81 12.27 -6.38
N ALA A 332 29.28 11.84 -5.22
CA ALA A 332 28.58 12.07 -3.95
C ALA A 332 28.71 13.50 -3.43
N GLN A 333 29.65 14.27 -3.98
CA GLN A 333 29.93 15.66 -3.63
C GLN A 333 29.98 16.51 -4.90
N CYS A 334 29.58 17.78 -4.78
CA CYS A 334 29.63 18.71 -5.90
C CYS A 334 31.04 19.18 -6.27
N CYS A 335 31.93 19.27 -5.28
CA CYS A 335 33.31 19.71 -5.45
C CYS A 335 34.25 18.65 -4.90
N HIS A 336 35.33 18.37 -5.62
CA HIS A 336 36.37 17.43 -5.20
C HIS A 336 35.82 16.06 -4.76
N PRO A 337 34.98 15.40 -5.55
CA PRO A 337 34.30 14.20 -5.09
C PRO A 337 35.27 13.05 -4.89
N THR A 338 35.16 12.38 -3.74
CA THR A 338 36.01 11.25 -3.34
C THR A 338 35.26 9.93 -3.36
N SER A 339 33.95 9.97 -3.61
CA SER A 339 33.06 8.82 -3.61
C SER A 339 31.95 9.00 -4.65
N CYS A 340 31.32 7.88 -4.99
CA CYS A 340 30.19 7.83 -5.90
C CYS A 340 28.96 7.32 -5.18
N ILE A 341 27.81 7.78 -5.62
CA ILE A 341 26.49 7.33 -5.18
C ILE A 341 25.63 7.11 -6.42
N PRO A 342 24.49 6.41 -6.28
CA PRO A 342 23.53 6.31 -7.36
C PRO A 342 23.08 7.70 -7.78
N LYS A 343 22.96 7.90 -9.09
CA LYS A 343 22.67 9.19 -9.70
C LYS A 343 21.36 9.79 -9.22
N VAL A 344 20.43 8.95 -8.82
CA VAL A 344 19.13 9.31 -8.22
C VAL A 344 19.33 10.12 -6.93
N ASN A 345 20.40 9.82 -6.19
CA ASN A 345 20.77 10.45 -4.93
C ASN A 345 21.82 11.56 -5.10
N ALA A 346 22.20 11.90 -6.34
CA ALA A 346 23.23 12.89 -6.61
C ALA A 346 22.87 14.26 -6.00
N PRO A 347 23.82 14.97 -5.39
CA PRO A 347 23.56 16.31 -4.89
C PRO A 347 23.25 17.28 -6.05
N ILE A 348 22.37 18.25 -5.79
CA ILE A 348 22.11 19.35 -6.74
C ILE A 348 23.28 20.34 -6.67
N CYS A 349 24.08 20.39 -7.73
CA CYS A 349 25.30 21.21 -7.79
C CYS A 349 25.11 22.56 -8.50
N ASP A 350 23.89 22.90 -8.90
CA ASP A 350 23.59 24.15 -9.58
C ASP A 350 23.91 25.36 -8.69
N GLY A 351 24.72 26.28 -9.22
CA GLY A 351 25.13 27.50 -8.50
C GLY A 351 26.23 27.30 -7.46
N ILE A 352 26.74 26.08 -7.28
CA ILE A 352 27.90 25.82 -6.42
C ILE A 352 29.18 26.10 -7.21
N GLY A 353 29.98 27.05 -6.74
CA GLY A 353 31.32 27.32 -7.28
C GLY A 353 32.38 26.48 -6.57
N CYS A 354 33.06 25.60 -7.29
CA CYS A 354 34.19 24.84 -6.76
C CYS A 354 35.52 25.57 -6.98
N THR A 355 36.55 25.24 -6.21
CA THR A 355 37.90 25.74 -6.48
C THR A 355 38.45 25.03 -7.72
N MET A 356 39.36 25.71 -8.45
CA MET A 356 39.98 25.16 -9.67
C MET A 356 41.21 24.27 -9.36
N GLU A 357 41.43 23.92 -8.09
CA GLU A 357 42.54 23.07 -7.69
C GLU A 357 42.17 21.59 -7.82
N CYS A 358 43.10 20.75 -8.26
CA CYS A 358 42.91 19.31 -8.19
C CYS A 358 43.15 18.89 -6.74
N ALA A 359 42.10 18.50 -6.01
CA ALA A 359 42.25 18.08 -4.62
C ALA A 359 42.88 16.66 -4.57
N PRO A 360 43.96 16.44 -3.80
CA PRO A 360 44.53 15.10 -3.63
C PRO A 360 43.50 14.08 -3.12
N GLY A 361 43.49 12.89 -3.70
CA GLY A 361 42.56 11.81 -3.33
C GLY A 361 41.12 11.99 -3.83
N SER A 362 40.86 12.94 -4.72
CA SER A 362 39.55 13.16 -5.35
C SER A 362 39.55 12.72 -6.83
N MET A 363 38.36 12.61 -7.42
CA MET A 363 38.18 12.32 -8.85
C MET A 363 38.50 13.50 -9.78
N ASP A 364 39.01 14.62 -9.25
CA ASP A 364 39.35 15.80 -10.05
C ASP A 364 40.39 15.50 -11.13
N CYS A 365 40.42 16.36 -12.15
CA CYS A 365 41.49 16.39 -13.14
C CYS A 365 41.74 15.04 -13.86
N GLY A 366 40.70 14.21 -13.93
CA GLY A 366 40.75 12.88 -14.57
C GLY A 366 41.34 11.77 -13.69
N CYS A 367 41.50 11.99 -12.38
CA CYS A 367 42.01 10.99 -11.45
C CYS A 367 41.08 9.78 -11.28
N GLY A 368 39.77 9.99 -11.42
CA GLY A 368 38.79 8.92 -11.37
C GLY A 368 37.47 9.35 -11.96
N HIS A 369 36.53 8.41 -12.00
CA HIS A 369 35.15 8.67 -12.36
C HIS A 369 34.23 7.69 -11.65
N CYS A 370 32.95 8.04 -11.59
CA CYS A 370 31.94 7.12 -11.09
C CYS A 370 31.66 6.04 -12.11
N ALA A 371 31.72 4.80 -11.64
CA ALA A 371 31.50 3.61 -12.41
C ALA A 371 30.64 2.63 -11.63
N CYS A 372 30.02 1.73 -12.37
CA CYS A 372 29.29 0.64 -11.78
C CYS A 372 30.21 -0.55 -11.51
N ILE A 373 30.53 -0.78 -10.24
CA ILE A 373 31.51 -1.78 -9.83
C ILE A 373 30.77 -2.82 -8.99
N ASN A 374 30.54 -4.00 -9.58
CA ASN A 374 29.84 -5.13 -8.95
C ASN A 374 28.41 -4.78 -8.46
N GLY A 375 27.68 -3.95 -9.22
CA GLY A 375 26.33 -3.52 -8.88
C GLY A 375 26.26 -2.35 -7.90
N GLU A 376 27.40 -1.82 -7.46
CA GLU A 376 27.49 -0.66 -6.58
C GLU A 376 28.19 0.52 -7.27
N CYS A 377 27.73 1.73 -7.00
CA CYS A 377 28.40 2.93 -7.49
C CYS A 377 29.71 3.16 -6.73
N GLY A 378 30.83 2.94 -7.43
CA GLY A 378 32.18 3.10 -6.91
C GLY A 378 33.01 4.06 -7.74
N VAL A 379 34.18 4.44 -7.22
CA VAL A 379 35.16 5.23 -7.96
C VAL A 379 36.08 4.28 -8.74
N GLU A 380 36.11 4.39 -10.06
CA GLU A 380 37.15 3.77 -10.87
C GLU A 380 38.31 4.76 -11.10
N TRP A 381 39.43 4.52 -10.42
CA TRP A 381 40.63 5.35 -10.46
C TRP A 381 41.47 5.09 -11.73
N THR A 382 41.86 6.15 -12.43
CA THR A 382 42.71 6.04 -13.64
C THR A 382 44.16 5.70 -13.24
N ARG A 383 44.77 4.72 -13.92
CA ARG A 383 46.09 4.18 -13.53
C ARG A 383 47.28 5.10 -13.83
N GLU A 384 47.09 6.15 -14.62
CA GLU A 384 48.19 6.94 -15.16
C GLU A 384 48.74 7.99 -14.17
N ASN A 385 48.11 8.23 -13.01
CA ASN A 385 48.53 9.29 -12.08
C ASN A 385 48.41 8.95 -10.58
N LYS A 386 48.68 7.70 -10.17
CA LYS A 386 48.64 7.22 -8.76
C LYS A 386 49.51 7.95 -7.72
N SER A 387 50.37 8.89 -8.14
CA SER A 387 51.19 9.70 -7.23
C SER A 387 50.65 11.11 -7.00
N TYR A 388 49.63 11.50 -7.76
CA TYR A 388 49.01 12.83 -7.73
C TYR A 388 47.52 12.73 -7.40
N CYS A 389 46.88 11.66 -7.91
CA CYS A 389 45.75 10.98 -7.31
C CYS A 389 46.27 10.11 -6.14
#